data_AF-A0A0Q8YNE8-F1
#
_entry.id   AF-A0A0Q8YNE8-F1
#
_cell.length_a   1.000
_cell.length_b   1.000
_cell.length_c   1.000
_cell.angle_alpha   90.00
_cell.angle_beta   90.00
_cell.angle_gamma   90.00
#
_symmetry.space_group_name_H-M   'P 1'
#
loop_
_entity.id
_entity.type
_entity.pdbx_description
1 polymer ?
#
loop_
_entity_poly.entity_id
_entity_poly.type
_entity_poly.pdbx_seq_one_letter_code
_entity_poly.pdbx_strand_id
1 'polypeptide(L)'
;MNGPHVLPHNETGVIGWGTSWRMQGYLLMARRTGRPDYAERLAELVDQVLLARDDLRGVSDFRGRSLPVWSTAHKFTAASVVLHDTDDRPALEITVCPPHARTARVAVHPDGDRHFRISVTGPQRTDVEVAGLSLDPLDERRADRVLYAAYEQRTAVTARLLPPDRPAPGPRRPRPGAYAVRPAMVSLAAQTGMITYPMAGLARLARERPEAVPAAVRGRIDGYLEAVDRAMRVHDEQWGATDDGRGFYRWLPDEPVSFAGAELPTNEFLAMGRTAVQLAVVTGEARWRDRAAAMARALHGDLAVFDGAAVWPYWPGFGRVYQGWEATGSPGTDGSGVRPSYRAVTVPEDVTHALIDIDFLCLYHDAPGLPEVFTQADMRAVAHTFTRNVVERRGRGRTLRMRHDVGGEGRRGTDREQAHVAAWLPLRRWSREVPRLVRAIRPATPPLPLMGVDSYCAALLTS
;
A
#
# COMPACT_ATOMS: atom_id res chain seq x y z
N MET A 1 -7.13 10.44 13.49
CA MET A 1 -7.37 9.47 14.58
C MET A 1 -8.85 9.29 14.73
N ASN A 2 -9.27 8.15 15.24
CA ASN A 2 -10.68 7.88 15.55
C ASN A 2 -11.19 8.96 16.54
N GLY A 3 -12.50 9.14 16.67
CA GLY A 3 -13.08 10.16 17.56
C GLY A 3 -12.52 10.10 18.99
N PRO A 4 -12.68 11.17 19.80
CA PRO A 4 -11.94 11.40 21.06
C PRO A 4 -12.05 10.31 22.16
N HIS A 5 -12.90 9.30 21.97
CA HIS A 5 -13.13 8.20 22.93
C HIS A 5 -12.93 6.80 22.33
N VAL A 6 -12.45 6.70 21.09
CA VAL A 6 -12.23 5.42 20.42
C VAL A 6 -10.74 5.14 20.38
N LEU A 7 -10.32 4.00 20.94
CA LEU A 7 -8.94 3.55 20.84
C LEU A 7 -8.49 3.58 19.36
N PRO A 8 -7.30 4.10 19.07
CA PRO A 8 -6.80 4.16 17.71
C PRO A 8 -6.73 2.74 17.13
N HIS A 9 -7.15 2.59 15.88
CA HIS A 9 -7.08 1.34 15.13
C HIS A 9 -6.78 1.64 13.66
N ASN A 10 -6.25 0.65 12.94
CA ASN A 10 -5.88 0.78 11.53
C ASN A 10 -6.82 0.03 10.56
N GLU A 11 -7.98 -0.43 11.04
CA GLU A 11 -8.92 -1.24 10.24
C GLU A 11 -9.29 -0.60 8.89
N THR A 12 -9.40 0.73 8.83
CA THR A 12 -9.69 1.51 7.61
C THR A 12 -8.44 2.06 6.91
N GLY A 13 -7.25 1.77 7.42
CA GLY A 13 -5.96 2.31 6.95
C GLY A 13 -5.67 3.75 7.43
N VAL A 14 -6.43 4.27 8.39
CA VAL A 14 -6.32 5.68 8.83
C VAL A 14 -5.01 6.00 9.53
N ILE A 15 -4.36 5.02 10.18
CA ILE A 15 -3.05 5.22 10.78
C ILE A 15 -2.00 5.23 9.66
N GLY A 16 -2.02 4.20 8.81
CA GLY A 16 -1.08 4.05 7.68
C GLY A 16 -1.08 5.19 6.68
N TRP A 17 -2.25 5.74 6.32
CA TRP A 17 -2.39 6.77 5.28
C TRP A 17 -2.78 8.16 5.80
N GLY A 18 -2.98 8.31 7.10
CA GLY A 18 -3.42 9.58 7.70
C GLY A 18 -2.51 10.02 8.84
N THR A 19 -2.49 9.26 9.93
CA THR A 19 -1.73 9.62 11.13
C THR A 19 -0.22 9.62 10.88
N SER A 20 0.29 8.66 10.09
CA SER A 20 1.68 8.58 9.64
C SER A 20 2.18 9.87 8.96
N TRP A 21 1.41 10.45 8.04
CA TRP A 21 1.78 11.71 7.38
C TRP A 21 1.81 12.89 8.34
N ARG A 22 0.92 12.92 9.35
CA ARG A 22 0.97 13.95 10.40
C ARG A 22 2.22 13.80 11.26
N MET A 23 2.55 12.57 11.64
CA MET A 23 3.79 12.24 12.35
C MET A 23 5.02 12.67 11.54
N GLN A 24 5.05 12.39 10.24
CA GLN A 24 6.11 12.84 9.33
C GLN A 24 6.20 14.38 9.26
N GLY A 25 5.06 15.07 9.24
CA GLY A 25 5.02 16.54 9.33
C GLY A 25 5.69 17.06 10.60
N TYR A 26 5.36 16.50 11.77
CA TYR A 26 6.00 16.87 13.04
C TYR A 26 7.50 16.54 13.07
N LEU A 27 7.90 15.37 12.56
CA LEU A 27 9.31 15.01 12.43
C LEU A 27 10.07 16.06 11.59
N LEU A 28 9.50 16.46 10.46
CA LEU A 28 10.10 17.46 9.59
C LEU A 28 10.20 18.82 10.31
N MET A 29 9.14 19.26 10.99
CA MET A 29 9.15 20.51 11.74
C MET A 29 10.20 20.52 12.85
N ALA A 30 10.28 19.45 13.64
CA ALA A 30 11.29 19.28 14.68
C ALA A 30 12.70 19.37 14.08
N ARG A 31 12.96 18.63 13.00
CA ARG A 31 14.27 18.64 12.31
C ARG A 31 14.65 20.01 11.77
N ARG A 32 13.70 20.77 11.23
CA ARG A 32 13.96 22.04 10.54
C ARG A 32 14.08 23.23 11.50
N THR A 33 13.21 23.27 12.51
CA THR A 33 13.13 24.41 13.43
C THR A 33 13.96 24.21 14.69
N GLY A 34 14.32 22.98 15.04
CA GLY A 34 14.96 22.65 16.32
C GLY A 34 14.04 22.83 17.53
N ARG A 35 12.74 23.13 17.32
CA ARG A 35 11.79 23.37 18.41
C ARG A 35 11.36 22.05 19.07
N PRO A 36 11.59 21.86 20.38
CA PRO A 36 11.29 20.60 21.06
C PRO A 36 9.81 20.21 21.06
N ASP A 37 8.89 21.19 21.05
CA ASP A 37 7.43 20.98 21.03
C ASP A 37 6.97 20.03 19.92
N TYR A 38 7.63 20.07 18.75
CA TYR A 38 7.28 19.21 17.63
C TYR A 38 7.71 17.75 17.86
N ALA A 39 8.84 17.53 18.53
CA ALA A 39 9.27 16.19 18.92
C ALA A 39 8.39 15.61 20.04
N GLU A 40 7.92 16.44 20.98
CA GLU A 40 6.92 16.04 21.99
C GLU A 40 5.62 15.61 21.33
N ARG A 41 5.09 16.46 20.44
CA ARG A 41 3.83 16.16 19.76
C ARG A 41 3.92 14.93 18.87
N LEU A 42 5.08 14.69 18.24
CA LEU A 42 5.34 13.44 17.54
C LEU A 42 5.31 12.26 18.50
N ALA A 43 6.03 12.32 19.62
CA ALA A 43 6.08 11.23 20.60
C ALA A 43 4.70 10.88 21.18
N GLU A 44 3.86 11.87 21.45
CA GLU A 44 2.46 11.64 21.87
C GLU A 44 1.66 10.84 20.84
N LEU A 45 1.82 11.15 19.55
CA LEU A 45 1.19 10.38 18.47
C LEU A 45 1.80 8.98 18.36
N VAL A 46 3.11 8.84 18.54
CA VAL A 46 3.79 7.53 18.54
C VAL A 46 3.19 6.64 19.63
N ASP A 47 3.07 7.14 20.85
CA ASP A 47 2.51 6.38 21.98
C ASP A 47 1.09 5.89 21.67
N GLN A 48 0.24 6.77 21.13
CA GLN A 48 -1.13 6.41 20.76
C GLN A 48 -1.17 5.38 19.62
N VAL A 49 -0.28 5.50 18.63
CA VAL A 49 -0.19 4.52 17.55
C VAL A 49 0.32 3.18 18.07
N LEU A 50 1.25 3.15 19.02
CA LEU A 50 1.73 1.90 19.61
C LEU A 50 0.62 1.16 20.36
N LEU A 51 -0.28 1.87 21.05
CA LEU A 51 -1.47 1.28 21.66
C LEU A 51 -2.44 0.64 20.64
N ALA A 52 -2.33 1.03 19.37
CA ALA A 52 -3.16 0.51 18.28
C ALA A 52 -2.66 -0.81 17.67
N ARG A 53 -1.50 -1.33 18.11
CA ARG A 53 -0.95 -2.58 17.57
C ARG A 53 -1.88 -3.77 17.84
N ASP A 54 -1.87 -4.71 16.90
CA ASP A 54 -2.73 -5.88 16.94
C ASP A 54 -2.41 -6.77 18.15
N ASP A 55 -1.13 -6.96 18.48
CA ASP A 55 -0.67 -7.73 19.66
C ASP A 55 -1.12 -7.15 21.01
N LEU A 56 -1.27 -5.83 21.11
CA LEU A 56 -1.79 -5.18 22.31
C LEU A 56 -3.32 -5.17 22.37
N ARG A 57 -3.98 -5.16 21.20
CA ARG A 57 -5.44 -5.16 21.09
C ARG A 57 -6.05 -6.56 21.08
N GLY A 58 -5.24 -7.60 20.96
CA GLY A 58 -5.71 -8.98 20.76
C GLY A 58 -6.38 -9.21 19.39
N VAL A 59 -6.06 -8.38 18.40
CA VAL A 59 -6.57 -8.54 17.03
C VAL A 59 -5.71 -9.57 16.30
N SER A 60 -6.34 -10.47 15.57
CA SER A 60 -5.65 -11.48 14.75
C SER A 60 -5.75 -11.17 13.27
N ASP A 61 -4.67 -11.44 12.53
CA ASP A 61 -4.64 -11.42 11.07
C ASP A 61 -5.48 -12.57 10.48
N PHE A 62 -5.56 -12.63 9.15
CA PHE A 62 -6.28 -13.67 8.41
C PHE A 62 -5.72 -15.09 8.63
N ARG A 63 -4.51 -15.22 9.19
CA ARG A 63 -3.88 -16.49 9.57
C ARG A 63 -4.14 -16.85 11.04
N GLY A 64 -4.93 -16.05 11.75
CA GLY A 64 -5.22 -16.23 13.18
C GLY A 64 -4.08 -15.79 14.10
N ARG A 65 -3.12 -15.00 13.62
CA ARG A 65 -1.97 -14.55 14.41
C ARG A 65 -2.17 -13.12 14.90
N SER A 66 -1.93 -12.88 16.18
CA SER A 66 -1.85 -11.52 16.74
C SER A 66 -0.38 -11.08 16.78
N LEU A 67 -0.01 -10.11 15.94
CA LEU A 67 1.36 -9.73 15.63
C LEU A 67 1.65 -8.26 16.01
N PRO A 68 2.92 -7.86 16.21
CA PRO A 68 3.29 -6.50 16.60
C PRO A 68 3.23 -5.49 15.43
N VAL A 69 2.08 -5.41 14.76
CA VAL A 69 1.80 -4.59 13.56
C VAL A 69 0.39 -3.99 13.63
N TRP A 70 -0.05 -3.32 12.56
CA TRP A 70 -1.37 -2.69 12.46
C TRP A 70 -2.13 -3.17 11.24
N SER A 71 -3.09 -4.08 11.42
CA SER A 71 -3.84 -4.65 10.31
C SER A 71 -4.99 -3.76 9.82
N THR A 72 -5.39 -3.97 8.57
CA THR A 72 -6.57 -3.36 7.92
C THR A 72 -7.53 -4.44 7.41
N ALA A 73 -8.81 -4.12 7.31
CA ALA A 73 -9.86 -5.00 6.78
C ALA A 73 -10.82 -4.22 5.86
N HIS A 74 -10.29 -3.29 5.06
CA HIS A 74 -11.09 -2.36 4.25
C HIS A 74 -10.76 -2.41 2.76
N LYS A 75 -10.35 -1.29 2.15
CA LYS A 75 -10.36 -1.10 0.69
C LYS A 75 -9.34 -1.95 -0.07
N PHE A 76 -8.40 -2.57 0.65
CA PHE A 76 -7.30 -3.34 0.10
C PHE A 76 -7.44 -4.86 0.30
N THR A 77 -8.40 -5.28 1.11
CA THR A 77 -8.55 -6.67 1.52
C THR A 77 -9.73 -7.32 0.81
N ALA A 78 -9.54 -8.56 0.39
CA ALA A 78 -10.62 -9.42 -0.07
C ALA A 78 -11.60 -9.71 1.09
N ALA A 79 -12.82 -10.06 0.72
CA ALA A 79 -13.84 -10.52 1.64
C ALA A 79 -14.36 -11.88 1.20
N SER A 80 -14.57 -12.78 2.14
CA SER A 80 -15.07 -14.12 1.83
C SER A 80 -16.32 -14.48 2.63
N VAL A 81 -17.03 -15.49 2.14
CA VAL A 81 -18.10 -16.17 2.88
C VAL A 81 -18.03 -17.67 2.62
N VAL A 82 -18.18 -18.44 3.70
CA VAL A 82 -18.31 -19.89 3.62
C VAL A 82 -19.79 -20.24 3.54
N LEU A 83 -20.18 -20.83 2.42
CA LEU A 83 -21.51 -21.39 2.19
C LEU A 83 -21.57 -22.79 2.77
N HIS A 84 -22.61 -23.07 3.54
CA HIS A 84 -22.89 -24.38 4.09
C HIS A 84 -23.88 -25.12 3.18
N ASP A 85 -23.75 -26.44 3.12
CA ASP A 85 -24.75 -27.30 2.49
C ASP A 85 -25.99 -27.47 3.38
N THR A 86 -27.01 -28.14 2.85
CA THR A 86 -28.27 -28.40 3.56
C THR A 86 -28.06 -29.13 4.91
N ASP A 87 -26.99 -29.91 5.04
CA ASP A 87 -26.61 -30.64 6.26
C ASP A 87 -25.74 -29.81 7.23
N ASP A 88 -25.62 -28.50 7.00
CA ASP A 88 -24.80 -27.56 7.78
C ASP A 88 -23.29 -27.75 7.67
N ARG A 89 -22.81 -28.45 6.65
CA ARG A 89 -21.37 -28.65 6.46
C ARG A 89 -20.81 -27.55 5.55
N PRO A 90 -19.63 -26.96 5.85
CA PRO A 90 -18.94 -26.09 4.91
C PRO A 90 -18.80 -26.76 3.54
N ALA A 91 -19.16 -26.04 2.49
CA ALA A 91 -19.26 -26.60 1.14
C ALA A 91 -18.49 -25.78 0.10
N LEU A 92 -18.59 -24.46 0.15
CA LEU A 92 -17.97 -23.58 -0.84
C LEU A 92 -17.60 -22.25 -0.18
N GLU A 93 -16.34 -21.84 -0.30
CA GLU A 93 -15.91 -20.50 0.05
C GLU A 93 -15.96 -19.61 -1.19
N ILE A 94 -16.69 -18.50 -1.12
CA ILE A 94 -16.73 -17.47 -2.16
C ILE A 94 -15.84 -16.32 -1.71
N THR A 95 -14.91 -15.91 -2.56
CA THR A 95 -14.01 -14.77 -2.33
C THR A 95 -14.32 -13.65 -3.31
N VAL A 96 -14.50 -12.44 -2.76
CA VAL A 96 -14.74 -11.22 -3.51
C VAL A 96 -13.52 -10.32 -3.37
N CYS A 97 -12.88 -10.00 -4.49
CA CYS A 97 -11.72 -9.12 -4.49
C CYS A 97 -12.11 -7.64 -4.33
N PRO A 98 -11.23 -6.82 -3.73
CA PRO A 98 -11.38 -5.37 -3.71
C PRO A 98 -11.26 -4.76 -5.13
N PRO A 99 -11.69 -3.49 -5.32
CA PRO A 99 -12.24 -2.59 -4.32
C PRO A 99 -13.71 -2.92 -3.99
N HIS A 100 -14.20 -2.45 -2.83
CA HIS A 100 -15.60 -2.62 -2.38
C HIS A 100 -16.03 -4.05 -2.02
N ALA A 101 -15.09 -4.96 -1.74
CA ALA A 101 -15.39 -6.33 -1.32
C ALA A 101 -16.29 -6.38 -0.08
N ARG A 102 -16.00 -5.56 0.93
CA ARG A 102 -16.76 -5.50 2.22
C ARG A 102 -18.26 -5.26 2.05
N THR A 103 -18.68 -4.53 1.03
CA THR A 103 -20.09 -4.18 0.82
C THR A 103 -20.81 -5.15 -0.11
N ALA A 104 -20.11 -6.16 -0.63
CA ALA A 104 -20.72 -7.16 -1.48
C ALA A 104 -21.70 -8.07 -0.72
N ARG A 105 -22.61 -8.68 -1.46
CA ARG A 105 -23.55 -9.72 -1.01
C ARG A 105 -23.49 -10.88 -1.98
N VAL A 106 -23.48 -12.10 -1.44
CA VAL A 106 -23.54 -13.33 -2.23
C VAL A 106 -24.93 -13.90 -2.04
N ALA A 107 -25.67 -14.15 -3.12
CA ALA A 107 -26.93 -14.86 -3.06
C ALA A 107 -26.82 -16.21 -3.77
N VAL A 108 -27.44 -17.23 -3.17
CA VAL A 108 -27.46 -18.61 -3.67
C VAL A 108 -28.91 -18.98 -3.98
N HIS A 109 -29.16 -19.40 -5.21
CA HIS A 109 -30.48 -19.80 -5.69
C HIS A 109 -30.45 -21.24 -6.21
N PRO A 110 -31.48 -22.06 -5.97
CA PRO A 110 -31.62 -23.35 -6.64
C PRO A 110 -31.67 -23.15 -8.15
N ASP A 111 -31.06 -24.06 -8.91
CA ASP A 111 -31.06 -24.05 -10.37
C ASP A 111 -31.30 -25.48 -10.86
N GLY A 112 -32.48 -26.01 -10.54
CA GLY A 112 -32.82 -27.43 -10.73
C GLY A 112 -32.40 -28.31 -9.55
N ASP A 113 -32.28 -29.61 -9.79
CA ASP A 113 -32.11 -30.62 -8.74
C ASP A 113 -30.65 -30.82 -8.30
N ARG A 114 -29.67 -30.56 -9.16
CA ARG A 114 -28.26 -30.82 -8.85
C ARG A 114 -27.40 -29.57 -8.93
N HIS A 115 -27.95 -28.49 -9.48
CA HIS A 115 -27.22 -27.26 -9.70
C HIS A 115 -27.81 -26.10 -8.93
N PHE A 116 -27.01 -25.06 -8.80
CA PHE A 116 -27.37 -23.81 -8.17
C PHE A 116 -26.78 -22.64 -8.95
N ARG A 117 -27.27 -21.46 -8.64
CA ARG A 117 -26.78 -20.20 -9.18
C ARG A 117 -26.25 -19.34 -8.05
N ILE A 118 -25.15 -18.65 -8.32
CA ILE A 118 -24.62 -17.61 -7.45
C ILE A 118 -24.79 -16.26 -8.14
N SER A 119 -25.25 -15.27 -7.39
CA SER A 119 -25.10 -13.87 -7.74
C SER A 119 -24.25 -13.13 -6.70
N VAL A 120 -23.40 -12.22 -7.16
CA VAL A 120 -22.60 -11.33 -6.31
C VAL A 120 -22.89 -9.91 -6.70
N THR A 121 -23.44 -9.14 -5.76
CA THR A 121 -23.89 -7.76 -6.00
C THR A 121 -23.35 -6.81 -4.95
N GLY A 122 -23.32 -5.51 -5.25
CA GLY A 122 -22.99 -4.51 -4.25
C GLY A 122 -22.83 -3.09 -4.81
N PRO A 123 -22.82 -2.07 -3.94
CA PRO A 123 -22.62 -0.70 -4.37
C PRO A 123 -21.28 -0.54 -5.13
N GLN A 124 -21.31 0.17 -6.26
CA GLN A 124 -20.14 0.49 -7.08
C GLN A 124 -19.40 -0.75 -7.63
N ARG A 125 -20.06 -1.90 -7.68
CA ARG A 125 -19.56 -3.12 -8.32
C ARG A 125 -20.39 -3.46 -9.55
N THR A 126 -19.76 -4.14 -10.50
CA THR A 126 -20.48 -4.86 -11.55
C THR A 126 -21.03 -6.13 -10.93
N ASP A 127 -22.34 -6.34 -11.10
CA ASP A 127 -23.01 -7.55 -10.64
C ASP A 127 -22.51 -8.78 -11.43
N VAL A 128 -22.42 -9.90 -10.73
CA VAL A 128 -22.01 -11.20 -11.29
C VAL A 128 -23.15 -12.17 -11.10
N GLU A 129 -23.44 -12.96 -12.11
CA GLU A 129 -24.32 -14.11 -11.99
C GLU A 129 -23.71 -15.30 -12.74
N VAL A 130 -23.60 -16.44 -12.05
CA VAL A 130 -23.13 -17.69 -12.64
C VAL A 130 -24.09 -18.81 -12.26
N ALA A 131 -24.77 -19.36 -13.27
CA ALA A 131 -25.79 -20.40 -13.17
C ALA A 131 -25.21 -21.81 -13.33
N GLY A 132 -26.00 -22.84 -13.08
CA GLY A 132 -25.62 -24.22 -13.35
C GLY A 132 -24.37 -24.70 -12.62
N LEU A 133 -24.09 -24.21 -11.41
CA LEU A 133 -22.92 -24.58 -10.60
C LEU A 133 -23.17 -25.87 -9.82
N SER A 134 -22.14 -26.68 -9.58
CA SER A 134 -22.23 -27.95 -8.84
C SER A 134 -21.25 -28.03 -7.67
N LEU A 135 -21.67 -28.64 -6.56
CA LEU A 135 -20.78 -29.01 -5.44
C LEU A 135 -20.17 -30.41 -5.61
N ASP A 136 -20.58 -31.17 -6.63
CA ASP A 136 -20.05 -32.50 -6.91
C ASP A 136 -18.63 -32.36 -7.52
N PRO A 137 -17.59 -32.95 -6.90
CA PRO A 137 -16.23 -32.90 -7.43
C PRO A 137 -16.05 -33.50 -8.83
N LEU A 138 -16.96 -34.37 -9.27
CA LEU A 138 -16.93 -35.06 -10.55
C LEU A 138 -17.75 -34.37 -11.65
N ASP A 139 -18.54 -33.36 -11.31
CA ASP A 139 -19.37 -32.63 -12.27
C ASP A 139 -18.52 -31.65 -13.09
N GLU A 140 -18.73 -31.59 -14.40
CA GLU A 140 -18.02 -30.64 -15.29
C GLU A 140 -18.28 -29.19 -14.90
N ARG A 141 -19.41 -28.93 -14.24
CA ARG A 141 -19.84 -27.64 -13.71
C ARG A 141 -19.39 -27.40 -12.26
N ARG A 142 -18.35 -28.09 -11.79
CA ARG A 142 -17.79 -27.90 -10.44
C ARG A 142 -17.58 -26.41 -10.15
N ALA A 143 -18.17 -25.93 -9.05
CA ALA A 143 -18.41 -24.51 -8.85
C ALA A 143 -17.12 -23.66 -8.80
N ASP A 144 -16.08 -24.14 -8.14
CA ASP A 144 -14.77 -23.47 -8.07
C ASP A 144 -14.11 -23.35 -9.45
N ARG A 145 -14.17 -24.39 -10.29
CA ARG A 145 -13.63 -24.39 -11.66
C ARG A 145 -14.42 -23.47 -12.58
N VAL A 146 -15.75 -23.52 -12.53
CA VAL A 146 -16.60 -22.66 -13.36
C VAL A 146 -16.42 -21.20 -12.98
N LEU A 147 -16.40 -20.86 -11.69
CA LEU A 147 -16.18 -19.49 -11.23
C LEU A 147 -14.76 -18.99 -11.56
N TYR A 148 -13.77 -19.86 -11.47
CA TYR A 148 -12.41 -19.55 -11.92
C TYR A 148 -12.34 -19.28 -13.42
N ALA A 149 -12.99 -20.11 -14.26
CA ALA A 149 -13.00 -19.92 -15.71
C ALA A 149 -13.85 -18.72 -16.15
N ALA A 150 -14.90 -18.39 -15.39
CA ALA A 150 -15.74 -17.21 -15.59
C ALA A 150 -15.15 -15.93 -14.98
N TYR A 151 -13.94 -15.98 -14.42
CA TYR A 151 -13.31 -14.82 -13.80
C TYR A 151 -13.11 -13.70 -14.83
N GLU A 152 -13.54 -12.50 -14.46
CA GLU A 152 -13.18 -11.28 -15.17
C GLU A 152 -12.56 -10.28 -14.19
N GLN A 153 -11.59 -9.50 -14.67
CA GLN A 153 -10.87 -8.52 -13.84
C GLN A 153 -11.80 -7.51 -13.14
N ARG A 154 -12.94 -7.16 -13.78
CA ARG A 154 -13.93 -6.19 -13.26
C ARG A 154 -14.83 -6.78 -12.18
N THR A 155 -15.17 -8.06 -12.30
CA THR A 155 -16.08 -8.75 -11.39
C THR A 155 -15.33 -9.34 -10.20
N ALA A 156 -14.17 -9.93 -10.45
CA ALA A 156 -13.16 -10.39 -9.50
C ALA A 156 -13.72 -11.23 -8.34
N VAL A 157 -14.46 -12.27 -8.71
CA VAL A 157 -15.02 -13.29 -7.81
C VAL A 157 -14.36 -14.63 -8.11
N THR A 158 -13.90 -15.32 -7.07
CA THR A 158 -13.40 -16.71 -7.16
C THR A 158 -14.04 -17.57 -6.08
N ALA A 159 -13.86 -18.87 -6.17
CA ALA A 159 -14.36 -19.80 -5.17
C ALA A 159 -13.43 -20.98 -4.92
N ARG A 160 -13.60 -21.62 -3.77
CA ARG A 160 -12.89 -22.83 -3.37
C ARG A 160 -13.84 -23.83 -2.72
N LEU A 161 -13.83 -25.08 -3.18
CA LEU A 161 -14.64 -26.14 -2.60
C LEU A 161 -14.12 -26.54 -1.22
N LEU A 162 -15.03 -26.87 -0.29
CA LEU A 162 -14.72 -27.27 1.08
C LEU A 162 -15.37 -28.63 1.43
N PRO A 163 -14.59 -29.66 1.82
CA PRO A 163 -13.16 -29.82 1.48
C PRO A 163 -12.97 -29.96 -0.04
N PRO A 164 -11.77 -29.70 -0.59
CA PRO A 164 -11.53 -29.56 -2.02
C PRO A 164 -11.79 -30.83 -2.85
N ASP A 165 -11.54 -32.02 -2.29
CA ASP A 165 -11.51 -33.28 -3.07
C ASP A 165 -12.25 -34.43 -2.38
N ARG A 166 -13.29 -34.15 -1.57
CA ARG A 166 -14.05 -35.24 -0.93
C ARG A 166 -15.31 -35.56 -1.74
N PRO A 167 -15.38 -36.72 -2.42
CA PRO A 167 -16.65 -37.24 -2.91
C PRO A 167 -17.53 -37.51 -1.69
N ALA A 168 -18.65 -36.80 -1.58
CA ALA A 168 -19.70 -37.11 -0.62
C ALA A 168 -20.71 -38.05 -1.29
N PRO A 169 -21.30 -38.99 -0.54
CA PRO A 169 -22.39 -39.79 -1.08
C PRO A 169 -23.62 -38.89 -1.31
N GLY A 170 -23.98 -38.71 -2.59
CA GLY A 170 -25.17 -37.95 -3.02
C GLY A 170 -24.91 -36.49 -3.39
N PRO A 171 -25.84 -35.85 -4.13
CA PRO A 171 -25.68 -34.47 -4.56
C PRO A 171 -25.76 -33.51 -3.37
N ARG A 172 -24.62 -32.91 -2.99
CA ARG A 172 -24.58 -31.83 -1.99
C ARG A 172 -25.24 -30.58 -2.58
N ARG A 173 -26.08 -29.90 -1.79
CA ARG A 173 -26.73 -28.64 -2.20
C ARG A 173 -26.34 -27.52 -1.25
N PRO A 174 -25.87 -26.35 -1.73
CA PRO A 174 -25.68 -25.21 -0.85
C PRO A 174 -27.04 -24.73 -0.35
N ARG A 175 -27.10 -24.21 0.88
CA ARG A 175 -28.31 -23.58 1.39
C ARG A 175 -28.65 -22.34 0.55
N PRO A 176 -29.86 -22.23 -0.02
CA PRO A 176 -30.28 -20.99 -0.65
C PRO A 176 -30.34 -19.85 0.35
N GLY A 177 -30.08 -18.63 -0.12
CA GLY A 177 -30.16 -17.44 0.73
C GLY A 177 -29.20 -16.35 0.34
N ALA A 178 -29.25 -15.25 1.09
CA ALA A 178 -28.34 -14.12 0.95
C ALA A 178 -27.33 -14.11 2.09
N TYR A 179 -26.06 -13.92 1.73
CA TYR A 179 -24.92 -14.05 2.61
C TYR A 179 -24.08 -12.76 2.59
N ALA A 180 -23.71 -12.30 3.78
CA ALA A 180 -22.77 -11.21 3.93
C ALA A 180 -21.33 -11.76 3.89
N VAL A 181 -20.48 -11.14 3.08
CA VAL A 181 -19.04 -11.43 3.09
C VAL A 181 -18.36 -10.73 4.26
N ARG A 182 -17.26 -11.31 4.75
CA ARG A 182 -16.44 -10.76 5.83
C ARG A 182 -15.07 -10.39 5.28
N PRO A 183 -14.63 -9.12 5.39
CA PRO A 183 -13.29 -8.75 4.98
C PRO A 183 -12.25 -9.42 5.86
N ALA A 184 -11.17 -9.87 5.25
CA ALA A 184 -10.04 -10.41 5.97
C ALA A 184 -9.19 -9.31 6.62
N MET A 185 -8.63 -9.59 7.79
CA MET A 185 -7.72 -8.69 8.49
C MET A 185 -6.28 -8.93 8.01
N VAL A 186 -5.62 -7.93 7.44
CA VAL A 186 -4.29 -8.07 6.82
C VAL A 186 -3.34 -6.97 7.28
N SER A 187 -2.15 -7.35 7.73
CA SER A 187 -1.02 -6.45 7.96
C SER A 187 -0.34 -6.13 6.63
N LEU A 188 -0.53 -4.90 6.12
CA LEU A 188 0.06 -4.48 4.84
C LEU A 188 1.42 -3.82 5.07
N ALA A 189 2.47 -4.34 4.42
CA ALA A 189 3.84 -3.81 4.53
C ALA A 189 3.92 -2.31 4.23
N ALA A 190 3.22 -1.83 3.20
CA ALA A 190 3.15 -0.40 2.88
C ALA A 190 2.71 0.46 4.08
N GLN A 191 1.65 0.02 4.78
CA GLN A 191 1.12 0.75 5.94
C GLN A 191 2.06 0.65 7.13
N THR A 192 2.68 -0.52 7.37
CA THR A 192 3.73 -0.67 8.39
C THR A 192 4.85 0.33 8.13
N GLY A 193 5.40 0.37 6.91
CA GLY A 193 6.48 1.29 6.54
C GLY A 193 6.12 2.76 6.70
N MET A 194 4.88 3.14 6.33
CA MET A 194 4.37 4.49 6.59
C MET A 194 4.34 4.84 8.08
N ILE A 195 3.91 3.90 8.93
CA ILE A 195 3.75 4.10 10.38
C ILE A 195 5.11 4.18 11.07
N THR A 196 6.01 3.26 10.74
CA THR A 196 7.31 3.10 11.41
C THR A 196 8.32 4.15 10.98
N TYR A 197 8.20 4.71 9.77
CA TYR A 197 9.15 5.69 9.25
C TYR A 197 9.34 6.91 10.17
N PRO A 198 8.29 7.64 10.58
CA PRO A 198 8.46 8.78 11.47
C PRO A 198 8.92 8.39 12.89
N MET A 199 8.66 7.16 13.35
CA MET A 199 9.15 6.65 14.64
C MET A 199 10.68 6.46 14.60
N ALA A 200 11.18 5.77 13.57
CA ALA A 200 12.62 5.59 13.36
C ALA A 200 13.32 6.93 13.07
N GLY A 201 12.64 7.83 12.36
CA GLY A 201 13.13 9.18 12.10
C GLY A 201 13.26 10.03 13.38
N LEU A 202 12.35 9.89 14.35
CA LEU A 202 12.50 10.54 15.66
C LEU A 202 13.72 10.01 16.42
N ALA A 203 13.97 8.70 16.36
CA ALA A 203 15.17 8.11 16.96
C ALA A 203 16.46 8.66 16.32
N ARG A 204 16.47 8.79 14.99
CA ARG A 204 17.58 9.45 14.28
C ARG A 204 17.76 10.90 14.71
N LEU A 205 16.67 11.67 14.78
CA LEU A 205 16.71 13.06 15.22
C LEU A 205 17.27 13.19 16.64
N ALA A 206 16.89 12.29 17.56
CA ALA A 206 17.39 12.29 18.92
C ALA A 206 18.92 12.05 19.00
N ARG A 207 19.48 11.27 18.07
CA ARG A 207 20.93 11.05 17.97
C ARG A 207 21.67 12.20 17.31
N GLU A 208 21.13 12.75 16.22
CA GLU A 208 21.81 13.78 15.42
C GLU A 208 21.65 15.19 16.01
N ARG A 209 20.54 15.45 16.71
CA ARG A 209 20.15 16.76 17.26
C ARG A 209 19.45 16.58 18.62
N PRO A 210 20.18 16.14 19.66
CA PRO A 210 19.59 15.87 20.97
C PRO A 210 18.91 17.10 21.59
N GLU A 211 19.30 18.32 21.23
CA GLU A 211 18.68 19.57 21.65
C GLU A 211 17.25 19.76 21.11
N ALA A 212 16.94 19.19 19.95
CA ALA A 212 15.61 19.25 19.33
C ALA A 212 14.64 18.20 19.90
N VAL A 213 15.12 17.29 20.75
CA VAL A 213 14.34 16.18 21.31
C VAL A 213 14.45 16.20 22.84
N PRO A 214 13.38 16.54 23.58
CA PRO A 214 13.42 16.62 25.04
C PRO A 214 13.88 15.33 25.72
N ALA A 215 14.46 15.45 26.92
CA ALA A 215 14.93 14.30 27.71
C ALA A 215 13.82 13.25 27.95
N ALA A 216 12.59 13.68 28.23
CA ALA A 216 11.44 12.79 28.41
C ALA A 216 11.05 12.03 27.13
N VAL A 217 11.30 12.59 25.94
CA VAL A 217 11.13 11.88 24.66
C VAL A 217 12.30 10.93 24.43
N ARG A 218 13.54 11.38 24.68
CA ARG A 218 14.75 10.55 24.52
C ARG A 218 14.69 9.26 25.35
N GLY A 219 14.15 9.32 26.57
CA GLY A 219 13.96 8.15 27.43
C GLY A 219 13.00 7.08 26.89
N ARG A 220 12.25 7.36 25.81
CA ARG A 220 11.32 6.41 25.16
C ARG A 220 11.83 5.85 23.84
N ILE A 221 12.94 6.39 23.30
CA ILE A 221 13.42 6.11 21.94
C ILE A 221 13.76 4.63 21.73
N ASP A 222 14.40 3.98 22.69
CA ASP A 222 14.77 2.58 22.56
C ASP A 222 13.54 1.67 22.43
N GLY A 223 12.48 1.94 23.21
CA GLY A 223 11.21 1.25 23.08
C GLY A 223 10.52 1.50 21.73
N TYR A 224 10.65 2.71 21.17
CA TYR A 224 10.15 3.01 19.82
C TYR A 224 10.93 2.25 18.75
N LEU A 225 12.26 2.18 18.86
CA LEU A 225 13.11 1.44 17.92
C LEU A 225 12.83 -0.07 17.98
N GLU A 226 12.66 -0.64 19.18
CA GLU A 226 12.29 -2.05 19.34
C GLU A 226 10.93 -2.32 18.68
N ALA A 227 9.94 -1.46 18.90
CA ALA A 227 8.62 -1.60 18.29
C ALA A 227 8.68 -1.51 16.75
N VAL A 228 9.46 -0.58 16.21
CA VAL A 228 9.70 -0.46 14.77
C VAL A 228 10.34 -1.73 14.22
N ASP A 229 11.40 -2.22 14.86
CA ASP A 229 12.12 -3.40 14.40
C ASP A 229 11.21 -4.64 14.39
N ARG A 230 10.46 -4.86 15.47
CA ARG A 230 9.47 -5.95 15.57
C ARG A 230 8.40 -5.86 14.48
N ALA A 231 7.88 -4.66 14.22
CA ALA A 231 6.87 -4.45 13.17
C ALA A 231 7.44 -4.72 11.77
N MET A 232 8.65 -4.26 11.49
CA MET A 232 9.30 -4.49 10.19
C MET A 232 9.58 -5.98 9.95
N ARG A 233 10.01 -6.74 10.97
CA ARG A 233 10.28 -8.18 10.89
C ARG A 233 9.05 -9.04 10.59
N VAL A 234 7.84 -8.59 10.93
CA VAL A 234 6.60 -9.30 10.57
C VAL A 234 6.48 -9.49 9.04
N HIS A 235 7.13 -8.62 8.28
CA HIS A 235 7.13 -8.64 6.82
C HIS A 235 8.37 -9.35 6.22
N ASP A 236 9.16 -10.08 7.01
CA ASP A 236 10.36 -10.76 6.50
C ASP A 236 10.06 -11.82 5.44
N GLU A 237 8.94 -12.54 5.55
CA GLU A 237 8.48 -13.51 4.53
C GLU A 237 8.10 -12.85 3.20
N GLN A 238 7.74 -11.57 3.24
CA GLN A 238 7.33 -10.78 2.07
C GLN A 238 8.53 -10.16 1.34
N TRP A 239 9.74 -10.19 1.94
CA TRP A 239 10.94 -9.67 1.31
C TRP A 239 11.39 -10.57 0.16
N GLY A 240 11.73 -9.97 -0.97
CA GLY A 240 12.29 -10.63 -2.14
C GLY A 240 13.42 -9.82 -2.76
N ALA A 241 14.23 -10.49 -3.58
CA ALA A 241 15.20 -9.85 -4.44
C ALA A 241 15.29 -10.57 -5.78
N THR A 242 15.62 -9.82 -6.82
CA THR A 242 15.97 -10.35 -8.14
C THR A 242 17.43 -10.78 -8.17
N ASP A 243 17.81 -11.60 -9.16
CA ASP A 243 19.19 -12.07 -9.32
C ASP A 243 20.20 -10.94 -9.57
N ASP A 244 19.76 -9.82 -10.15
CA ASP A 244 20.57 -8.62 -10.35
C ASP A 244 20.60 -7.68 -9.13
N GLY A 245 20.10 -8.14 -7.98
CA GLY A 245 20.25 -7.47 -6.68
C GLY A 245 19.27 -6.33 -6.42
N ARG A 246 18.19 -6.19 -7.19
CA ARG A 246 17.06 -5.31 -6.88
C ARG A 246 16.19 -5.98 -5.81
N GLY A 247 15.75 -5.23 -4.82
CA GLY A 247 14.98 -5.73 -3.68
C GLY A 247 13.58 -5.14 -3.64
N PHE A 248 12.61 -5.91 -3.15
CA PHE A 248 11.21 -5.52 -3.10
C PHE A 248 10.48 -6.24 -1.96
N TYR A 249 9.28 -5.76 -1.64
CA TYR A 249 8.29 -6.52 -0.88
C TYR A 249 7.22 -7.03 -1.83
N ARG A 250 6.62 -8.19 -1.53
CA ARG A 250 5.48 -8.77 -2.26
C ARG A 250 4.36 -9.19 -1.31
N TRP A 251 3.13 -9.25 -1.80
CA TRP A 251 2.07 -9.97 -1.10
C TRP A 251 2.30 -11.46 -1.25
N LEU A 252 2.12 -12.25 -0.19
CA LEU A 252 2.18 -13.71 -0.32
C LEU A 252 1.02 -14.25 -1.16
N PRO A 253 1.17 -15.42 -1.81
CA PRO A 253 0.12 -16.01 -2.68
C PRO A 253 -1.23 -16.25 -2.00
N ASP A 254 -1.22 -16.48 -0.68
CA ASP A 254 -2.39 -16.75 0.16
C ASP A 254 -2.95 -15.51 0.85
N GLU A 255 -2.32 -14.34 0.70
CA GLU A 255 -2.81 -13.11 1.31
C GLU A 255 -4.13 -12.66 0.67
N PRO A 256 -5.18 -12.35 1.46
CA PRO A 256 -6.49 -11.97 0.95
C PRO A 256 -6.49 -10.49 0.54
N VAL A 257 -5.76 -10.16 -0.53
CA VAL A 257 -5.59 -8.82 -1.09
C VAL A 257 -5.74 -8.86 -2.61
N SER A 258 -5.89 -7.71 -3.27
CA SER A 258 -6.14 -7.66 -4.73
C SER A 258 -5.10 -8.42 -5.56
N PHE A 259 -3.83 -8.36 -5.20
CA PHE A 259 -2.72 -8.83 -6.03
C PHE A 259 -1.87 -9.85 -5.26
N ALA A 260 -2.52 -10.77 -4.55
CA ALA A 260 -1.85 -11.84 -3.82
C ALA A 260 -0.83 -12.55 -4.72
N GLY A 261 0.39 -12.74 -4.21
CA GLY A 261 1.51 -13.38 -4.94
C GLY A 261 2.22 -12.48 -5.95
N ALA A 262 1.95 -11.17 -5.98
CA ALA A 262 2.67 -10.20 -6.78
C ALA A 262 3.48 -9.22 -5.90
N GLU A 263 4.49 -8.61 -6.51
CA GLU A 263 5.28 -7.52 -5.96
C GLU A 263 4.38 -6.34 -5.58
N LEU A 264 4.73 -5.64 -4.50
CA LEU A 264 4.07 -4.38 -4.15
C LEU A 264 4.38 -3.31 -5.22
N PRO A 265 3.51 -2.29 -5.38
CA PRO A 265 3.85 -1.07 -6.09
C PRO A 265 5.15 -0.47 -5.57
N THR A 266 5.86 0.27 -6.42
CA THR A 266 7.16 0.86 -6.08
C THR A 266 7.06 1.74 -4.84
N ASN A 267 6.10 2.67 -4.84
CA ASN A 267 5.83 3.54 -3.70
C ASN A 267 5.48 2.77 -2.41
N GLU A 268 4.83 1.61 -2.52
CA GLU A 268 4.41 0.82 -1.37
C GLU A 268 5.59 0.09 -0.72
N PHE A 269 6.47 -0.57 -1.49
CA PHE A 269 7.67 -1.15 -0.89
C PHE A 269 8.68 -0.08 -0.46
N LEU A 270 8.72 1.08 -1.12
CA LEU A 270 9.56 2.21 -0.70
C LEU A 270 9.07 2.88 0.59
N ALA A 271 7.80 2.68 1.00
CA ALA A 271 7.37 3.03 2.34
C ALA A 271 8.14 2.23 3.41
N MET A 272 8.37 0.94 3.17
CA MET A 272 9.27 0.11 4.01
C MET A 272 10.73 0.57 3.85
N GLY A 273 11.14 0.90 2.63
CA GLY A 273 12.48 1.43 2.33
C GLY A 273 12.86 2.66 3.15
N ARG A 274 11.94 3.61 3.35
CA ARG A 274 12.20 4.79 4.18
C ARG A 274 12.48 4.44 5.63
N THR A 275 11.76 3.46 6.19
CA THR A 275 12.05 2.94 7.54
C THR A 275 13.40 2.23 7.57
N ALA A 276 13.70 1.40 6.56
CA ALA A 276 14.97 0.69 6.46
C ALA A 276 16.17 1.65 6.41
N VAL A 277 16.08 2.78 5.69
CA VAL A 277 17.13 3.82 5.70
C VAL A 277 17.33 4.41 7.09
N GLN A 278 16.25 4.72 7.82
CA GLN A 278 16.37 5.22 9.19
C GLN A 278 17.02 4.20 10.13
N LEU A 279 16.57 2.94 10.06
CA LEU A 279 17.14 1.86 10.87
C LEU A 279 18.60 1.60 10.53
N ALA A 280 18.97 1.61 9.25
CA ALA A 280 20.36 1.49 8.81
C ALA A 280 21.27 2.53 9.46
N VAL A 281 20.84 3.80 9.48
CA VAL A 281 21.62 4.90 10.08
C VAL A 281 21.64 4.80 11.61
N VAL A 282 20.50 4.47 12.23
CA VAL A 282 20.36 4.50 13.69
C VAL A 282 20.94 3.26 14.37
N THR A 283 20.91 2.10 13.72
CA THR A 283 21.37 0.83 14.32
C THR A 283 22.71 0.35 13.75
N GLY A 284 23.05 0.75 12.51
CA GLY A 284 24.23 0.24 11.80
C GLY A 284 24.08 -1.22 11.31
N GLU A 285 22.94 -1.86 11.53
CA GLU A 285 22.74 -3.26 11.15
C GLU A 285 22.81 -3.46 9.63
N ALA A 286 23.57 -4.47 9.20
CA ALA A 286 23.80 -4.76 7.78
C ALA A 286 22.49 -5.03 7.02
N ARG A 287 21.56 -5.80 7.60
CA ARG A 287 20.29 -6.15 6.94
C ARG A 287 19.49 -4.93 6.48
N TRP A 288 19.47 -3.85 7.26
CA TRP A 288 18.70 -2.65 6.92
C TRP A 288 19.41 -1.84 5.85
N ARG A 289 20.75 -1.80 5.88
CA ARG A 289 21.56 -1.21 4.80
C ARG A 289 21.36 -1.96 3.48
N ASP A 290 21.42 -3.29 3.52
CA ASP A 290 21.31 -4.14 2.34
C ASP A 290 19.92 -4.05 1.72
N ARG A 291 18.86 -4.11 2.54
CA ARG A 291 17.47 -3.94 2.08
C ARG A 291 17.23 -2.55 1.50
N ALA A 292 17.69 -1.49 2.16
CA ALA A 292 17.56 -0.12 1.65
C ALA A 292 18.27 0.04 0.31
N ALA A 293 19.50 -0.47 0.18
CA ALA A 293 20.27 -0.41 -1.07
C ALA A 293 19.62 -1.22 -2.19
N ALA A 294 19.08 -2.40 -1.89
CA ALA A 294 18.39 -3.22 -2.88
C ALA A 294 17.09 -2.56 -3.39
N MET A 295 16.30 -1.94 -2.51
CA MET A 295 15.12 -1.16 -2.92
C MET A 295 15.50 0.12 -3.69
N ALA A 296 16.62 0.77 -3.34
CA ALA A 296 17.14 1.88 -4.13
C ALA A 296 17.53 1.45 -5.54
N ARG A 297 18.19 0.29 -5.70
CA ARG A 297 18.50 -0.29 -7.01
C ARG A 297 17.24 -0.65 -7.81
N ALA A 298 16.18 -1.11 -7.13
CA ALA A 298 14.90 -1.37 -7.77
C ALA A 298 14.31 -0.09 -8.38
N LEU A 299 14.18 0.98 -7.58
CA LEU A 299 13.72 2.28 -8.09
C LEU A 299 14.62 2.81 -9.21
N HIS A 300 15.95 2.81 -9.00
CA HIS A 300 16.91 3.30 -9.98
C HIS A 300 16.80 2.55 -11.31
N GLY A 301 16.65 1.22 -11.28
CA GLY A 301 16.53 0.39 -12.48
C GLY A 301 15.29 0.71 -13.33
N ASP A 302 14.26 1.30 -12.72
CA ASP A 302 13.03 1.69 -13.40
C ASP A 302 12.98 3.19 -13.78
N LEU A 303 14.01 3.98 -13.43
CA LEU A 303 14.12 5.38 -13.87
C LEU A 303 14.55 5.45 -15.35
N ALA A 304 13.58 5.72 -16.23
CA ALA A 304 13.85 6.00 -17.64
C ALA A 304 13.99 7.51 -17.87
N VAL A 305 15.15 7.96 -18.37
CA VAL A 305 15.41 9.39 -18.61
C VAL A 305 15.17 9.75 -20.07
N PHE A 306 14.20 10.65 -20.30
CA PHE A 306 13.88 11.20 -21.62
C PHE A 306 13.99 12.72 -21.56
N ASP A 307 14.71 13.33 -22.50
CA ASP A 307 14.99 14.78 -22.54
C ASP A 307 15.44 15.34 -21.18
N GLY A 308 16.25 14.57 -20.45
CA GLY A 308 16.80 14.94 -19.16
C GLY A 308 15.80 14.95 -17.99
N ALA A 309 14.57 14.44 -18.17
CA ALA A 309 13.58 14.20 -17.11
C ALA A 309 13.39 12.69 -16.89
N ALA A 310 13.33 12.25 -15.64
CA ALA A 310 13.09 10.85 -15.31
C ALA A 310 11.59 10.50 -15.32
N VAL A 311 11.24 9.31 -15.77
CA VAL A 311 9.90 8.73 -15.68
C VAL A 311 10.04 7.33 -15.12
N TRP A 312 9.15 6.94 -14.22
CA TRP A 312 9.11 5.58 -13.67
C TRP A 312 7.67 5.09 -13.57
N PRO A 313 7.46 3.76 -13.66
CA PRO A 313 6.15 3.15 -13.54
C PRO A 313 5.69 3.03 -12.08
N TYR A 314 4.37 2.98 -11.90
CA TYR A 314 3.73 2.72 -10.60
C TYR A 314 4.07 1.33 -10.05
N TRP A 315 4.02 0.33 -10.92
CA TRP A 315 4.45 -1.04 -10.62
C TRP A 315 5.89 -1.23 -11.05
N PRO A 316 6.73 -1.96 -10.28
CA PRO A 316 8.10 -2.21 -10.68
C PRO A 316 8.14 -2.90 -12.04
N GLY A 317 9.05 -2.52 -12.94
CA GLY A 317 9.08 -2.99 -14.32
C GLY A 317 9.30 -4.51 -14.45
N PHE A 318 9.92 -5.12 -13.43
CA PHE A 318 10.11 -6.56 -13.31
C PHE A 318 8.91 -7.29 -12.67
N GLY A 319 7.94 -6.56 -12.11
CA GLY A 319 6.85 -7.11 -11.33
C GLY A 319 5.74 -7.73 -12.17
N ARG A 320 5.05 -8.71 -11.60
CA ARG A 320 3.97 -9.46 -12.27
C ARG A 320 2.80 -8.59 -12.69
N VAL A 321 2.42 -7.58 -11.90
CA VAL A 321 1.33 -6.66 -12.28
C VAL A 321 1.73 -5.77 -13.47
N TYR A 322 3.00 -5.39 -13.55
CA TYR A 322 3.52 -4.64 -14.70
C TYR A 322 3.46 -5.49 -15.97
N GLN A 323 3.83 -6.77 -15.89
CA GLN A 323 3.87 -7.70 -17.02
C GLN A 323 2.52 -8.31 -17.38
N GLY A 324 1.58 -8.38 -16.43
CA GLY A 324 0.35 -9.15 -16.55
C GLY A 324 0.58 -10.66 -16.42
N TRP A 325 -0.51 -11.41 -16.31
CA TRP A 325 -0.49 -12.88 -16.34
C TRP A 325 -1.81 -13.45 -16.83
N GLU A 326 -1.74 -14.67 -17.36
CA GLU A 326 -2.89 -15.44 -17.83
C GLU A 326 -3.19 -16.61 -16.89
N ALA A 327 -4.44 -17.04 -16.90
CA ALA A 327 -4.89 -18.20 -16.14
C ALA A 327 -4.29 -19.49 -16.73
N THR A 328 -3.69 -20.31 -15.88
CA THR A 328 -3.10 -21.61 -16.25
C THR A 328 -4.11 -22.77 -16.15
N GLY A 329 -5.31 -22.50 -15.64
CA GLY A 329 -6.33 -23.51 -15.35
C GLY A 329 -6.29 -24.04 -13.91
N SER A 330 -5.35 -23.57 -13.08
CA SER A 330 -5.27 -23.92 -11.66
C SER A 330 -4.76 -22.74 -10.82
N PRO A 331 -5.48 -22.34 -9.75
CA PRO A 331 -5.03 -21.26 -8.86
C PRO A 331 -3.65 -21.47 -8.26
N GLY A 332 -3.26 -22.73 -8.02
CA GLY A 332 -1.97 -23.07 -7.43
C GLY A 332 -0.79 -22.76 -8.34
N THR A 333 -0.99 -22.76 -9.66
CA THR A 333 0.03 -22.45 -10.67
C THR A 333 -0.02 -20.99 -11.14
N ASP A 334 -1.14 -20.29 -10.94
CA ASP A 334 -1.23 -18.85 -11.22
C ASP A 334 -0.56 -17.97 -10.16
N GLY A 335 -0.12 -18.55 -9.06
CA GLY A 335 0.49 -17.81 -7.95
C GLY A 335 -0.46 -16.84 -7.22
N SER A 336 -1.77 -16.87 -7.49
CA SER A 336 -2.79 -16.08 -6.80
C SER A 336 -4.11 -16.84 -6.71
N GLY A 337 -4.62 -17.06 -5.49
CA GLY A 337 -5.93 -17.70 -5.27
C GLY A 337 -7.13 -16.80 -5.57
N VAL A 338 -6.88 -15.52 -5.82
CA VAL A 338 -7.91 -14.46 -5.89
C VAL A 338 -8.00 -13.80 -7.27
N ARG A 339 -6.91 -13.85 -8.07
CA ARG A 339 -6.86 -13.34 -9.44
C ARG A 339 -6.21 -14.35 -10.40
N PRO A 340 -7.02 -15.20 -11.05
CA PRO A 340 -6.55 -16.14 -12.08
C PRO A 340 -5.77 -15.48 -13.22
N SER A 341 -6.22 -14.31 -13.67
CA SER A 341 -5.56 -13.53 -14.72
C SER A 341 -5.59 -12.03 -14.42
N TYR A 342 -4.68 -11.29 -15.04
CA TYR A 342 -4.65 -9.84 -14.94
C TYR A 342 -3.89 -9.21 -16.11
N ARG A 343 -4.48 -8.15 -16.70
CA ARG A 343 -3.83 -7.40 -17.76
C ARG A 343 -2.64 -6.61 -17.22
N ALA A 344 -1.55 -6.55 -18.00
CA ALA A 344 -0.40 -5.70 -17.76
C ALA A 344 -0.78 -4.24 -17.44
N VAL A 345 -0.14 -3.66 -16.42
CA VAL A 345 -0.31 -2.26 -16.01
C VAL A 345 1.04 -1.54 -16.03
N THR A 346 1.30 -0.83 -17.11
CA THR A 346 2.58 -0.13 -17.37
C THR A 346 2.46 1.38 -17.23
N VAL A 347 1.48 1.87 -16.48
CA VAL A 347 1.23 3.32 -16.34
C VAL A 347 2.34 3.97 -15.49
N PRO A 348 2.71 5.24 -15.79
CA PRO A 348 3.62 5.99 -14.95
C PRO A 348 3.07 6.17 -13.52
N GLU A 349 3.98 6.40 -12.59
CA GLU A 349 3.64 6.76 -11.21
C GLU A 349 2.78 8.02 -11.14
N ASP A 350 1.78 8.02 -10.26
CA ASP A 350 0.96 9.21 -10.04
C ASP A 350 1.60 10.18 -9.06
N VAL A 351 1.29 11.47 -9.19
CA VAL A 351 1.95 12.53 -8.42
C VAL A 351 1.68 12.47 -6.91
N THR A 352 0.70 11.69 -6.45
CA THR A 352 0.40 11.55 -5.02
C THR A 352 1.16 10.41 -4.36
N HIS A 353 1.38 9.32 -5.09
CA HIS A 353 2.18 8.18 -4.63
C HIS A 353 3.68 8.42 -4.86
N ALA A 354 4.06 9.13 -5.93
CA ALA A 354 5.42 9.62 -6.20
C ALA A 354 6.06 10.37 -5.01
N LEU A 355 5.24 10.93 -4.12
CA LEU A 355 5.73 11.63 -2.93
C LEU A 355 6.53 10.72 -2.00
N ILE A 356 6.18 9.42 -1.94
CA ILE A 356 6.90 8.42 -1.18
C ILE A 356 8.24 8.12 -1.85
N ASP A 357 8.25 7.99 -3.17
CA ASP A 357 9.46 7.71 -3.96
C ASP A 357 10.47 8.84 -3.83
N ILE A 358 10.00 10.09 -3.96
CA ILE A 358 10.84 11.29 -3.84
C ILE A 358 11.41 11.41 -2.42
N ASP A 359 10.60 11.16 -1.39
CA ASP A 359 11.04 11.19 0.01
C ASP A 359 12.08 10.09 0.26
N PHE A 360 11.85 8.86 -0.24
CA PHE A 360 12.83 7.77 -0.19
C PHE A 360 14.13 8.13 -0.91
N LEU A 361 14.04 8.58 -2.16
CA LEU A 361 15.18 8.90 -3.02
C LEU A 361 16.05 10.01 -2.41
N CYS A 362 15.43 11.08 -1.88
CA CYS A 362 16.15 12.13 -1.15
C CYS A 362 16.76 11.60 0.16
N LEU A 363 15.99 10.83 0.94
CA LEU A 363 16.44 10.28 2.21
C LEU A 363 17.63 9.32 2.03
N TYR A 364 17.57 8.44 1.03
CA TYR A 364 18.61 7.47 0.71
C TYR A 364 19.88 8.18 0.23
N HIS A 365 19.75 9.10 -0.73
CA HIS A 365 20.88 9.87 -1.27
C HIS A 365 21.63 10.63 -0.16
N ASP A 366 20.93 11.12 0.86
CA ASP A 366 21.53 11.88 1.97
C ASP A 366 21.96 11.01 3.16
N ALA A 367 21.64 9.72 3.18
CA ALA A 367 21.90 8.87 4.32
C ALA A 367 23.39 8.46 4.40
N PRO A 368 24.08 8.73 5.52
CA PRO A 368 25.46 8.31 5.67
C PRO A 368 25.56 6.78 5.78
N GLY A 369 26.65 6.22 5.24
CA GLY A 369 26.97 4.79 5.40
C GLY A 369 26.16 3.85 4.50
N LEU A 370 25.34 4.37 3.58
CA LEU A 370 24.73 3.60 2.50
C LEU A 370 25.58 3.68 1.22
N PRO A 371 25.60 2.62 0.39
CA PRO A 371 26.29 2.67 -0.88
C PRO A 371 25.60 3.64 -1.84
N GLU A 372 26.39 4.32 -2.68
CA GLU A 372 25.84 5.20 -3.71
C GLU A 372 25.03 4.37 -4.72
N VAL A 373 23.79 4.81 -4.96
CA VAL A 373 22.88 4.22 -5.96
C VAL A 373 22.32 5.32 -6.87
N PHE A 374 21.92 6.46 -6.29
CA PHE A 374 21.50 7.63 -7.04
C PHE A 374 22.63 8.65 -7.12
N THR A 375 23.01 9.00 -8.34
CA THR A 375 24.00 10.04 -8.62
C THR A 375 23.36 11.43 -8.60
N GLN A 376 24.19 12.48 -8.59
CA GLN A 376 23.70 13.86 -8.78
C GLN A 376 22.95 14.07 -10.10
N ALA A 377 23.25 13.28 -11.15
CA ALA A 377 22.56 13.37 -12.42
C ALA A 377 21.13 12.82 -12.32
N ASP A 378 20.94 11.71 -11.60
CA ASP A 378 19.62 11.10 -11.37
C ASP A 378 18.73 12.05 -10.57
N MET A 379 19.27 12.65 -9.51
CA MET A 379 18.53 13.63 -8.71
C MET A 379 18.10 14.86 -9.53
N ARG A 380 18.94 15.32 -10.47
CA ARG A 380 18.57 16.38 -11.43
C ARG A 380 17.51 15.93 -12.41
N ALA A 381 17.58 14.69 -12.91
CA ALA A 381 16.58 14.14 -13.81
C ALA A 381 15.20 14.05 -13.15
N VAL A 382 15.12 13.59 -11.90
CA VAL A 382 13.87 13.58 -11.11
C VAL A 382 13.36 14.99 -10.83
N ALA A 383 14.26 15.96 -10.56
CA ALA A 383 13.85 17.36 -10.43
C ALA A 383 13.28 17.94 -11.74
N HIS A 384 13.83 17.55 -12.90
CA HIS A 384 13.30 17.93 -14.21
C HIS A 384 11.96 17.26 -14.52
N THR A 385 11.68 16.06 -14.01
CA THR A 385 10.35 15.44 -14.10
C THR A 385 9.27 16.39 -13.61
N PHE A 386 9.49 17.04 -12.47
CA PHE A 386 8.56 18.04 -11.97
C PHE A 386 8.39 19.19 -12.95
N THR A 387 9.50 19.83 -13.34
CA THR A 387 9.46 21.11 -14.06
C THR A 387 9.07 20.98 -15.54
N ARG A 388 9.27 19.80 -16.14
CA ARG A 388 9.05 19.52 -17.56
C ARG A 388 7.81 18.66 -17.82
N ASN A 389 7.57 17.63 -17.00
CA ASN A 389 6.50 16.65 -17.24
C ASN A 389 5.27 16.97 -16.38
N VAL A 390 5.47 17.07 -15.06
CA VAL A 390 4.36 17.22 -14.11
C VAL A 390 3.70 18.60 -14.24
N VAL A 391 4.47 19.68 -14.38
CA VAL A 391 3.89 21.01 -14.53
C VAL A 391 3.33 21.23 -15.95
N GLU A 392 2.02 21.43 -16.03
CA GLU A 392 1.32 21.80 -17.24
C GLU A 392 1.59 23.27 -17.59
N ARG A 393 2.41 23.52 -18.63
CA ARG A 393 2.79 24.88 -19.07
C ARG A 393 1.94 25.43 -20.21
N ARG A 394 0.94 24.69 -20.71
CA ARG A 394 0.16 25.08 -21.90
C ARG A 394 -1.08 25.93 -21.52
N GLY A 395 -1.02 27.22 -21.86
CA GLY A 395 -2.16 28.14 -21.84
C GLY A 395 -1.74 29.56 -21.51
N ARG A 396 -1.68 30.46 -22.52
CA ARG A 396 -1.50 31.90 -22.26
C ARG A 396 -2.61 32.36 -21.30
N GLY A 397 -2.22 32.90 -20.15
CA GLY A 397 -3.16 33.44 -19.14
C GLY A 397 -3.77 32.43 -18.15
N ARG A 398 -3.35 31.15 -18.13
CA ARG A 398 -3.90 30.14 -17.20
C ARG A 398 -2.97 29.89 -16.02
N THR A 399 -3.55 29.72 -14.82
CA THR A 399 -2.84 29.29 -13.61
C THR A 399 -2.14 27.95 -13.85
N LEU A 400 -0.85 27.87 -13.49
CA LEU A 400 -0.07 26.62 -13.58
C LEU A 400 -0.70 25.53 -12.73
N ARG A 401 -0.65 24.29 -13.22
CA ARG A 401 -1.14 23.09 -12.52
C ARG A 401 -0.22 21.91 -12.72
N MET A 402 -0.30 20.95 -11.80
CA MET A 402 0.24 19.61 -11.98
C MET A 402 -0.70 18.73 -12.81
N ARG A 403 -0.10 17.86 -13.61
CA ARG A 403 -0.72 16.66 -14.16
C ARG A 403 -0.91 15.60 -13.07
N HIS A 404 -1.65 14.54 -13.42
CA HIS A 404 -1.91 13.41 -12.54
C HIS A 404 -0.69 12.48 -12.36
N ASP A 405 0.22 12.42 -13.33
CA ASP A 405 1.35 11.49 -13.33
C ASP A 405 2.69 12.15 -13.69
N VAL A 406 3.76 11.38 -13.49
CA VAL A 406 5.15 11.79 -13.76
C VAL A 406 5.55 11.66 -15.24
N GLY A 407 4.72 11.03 -16.06
CA GLY A 407 4.99 10.77 -17.49
C GLY A 407 4.81 11.99 -18.39
N GLY A 408 4.01 12.97 -17.98
CA GLY A 408 3.83 14.24 -18.73
C GLY A 408 2.73 14.22 -19.79
N GLU A 409 2.17 13.05 -20.09
CA GLU A 409 1.01 12.87 -20.98
C GLU A 409 -0.30 12.69 -20.20
N GLY A 410 -0.20 12.56 -18.88
CA GLY A 410 -1.34 12.41 -17.99
C GLY A 410 -2.40 13.49 -18.08
N ARG A 411 -3.61 13.08 -17.68
CA ARG A 411 -4.74 14.00 -17.43
C ARG A 411 -4.33 15.10 -16.44
N ARG A 412 -5.07 16.21 -16.49
CA ARG A 412 -4.90 17.29 -15.52
C ARG A 412 -5.16 16.79 -14.10
N GLY A 413 -4.31 17.20 -13.16
CA GLY A 413 -4.47 16.84 -11.76
C GLY A 413 -5.67 17.53 -11.10
N THR A 414 -6.29 16.83 -10.16
CA THR A 414 -7.34 17.27 -9.25
C THR A 414 -6.85 18.39 -8.32
N ASP A 415 -7.77 19.12 -7.70
CA ASP A 415 -7.43 20.16 -6.72
C ASP A 415 -6.72 19.59 -5.48
N ARG A 416 -7.03 18.35 -5.10
CA ARG A 416 -6.33 17.64 -4.03
C ARG A 416 -4.87 17.39 -4.39
N GLU A 417 -4.61 16.93 -5.61
CA GLU A 417 -3.24 16.78 -6.11
C GLU A 417 -2.50 18.12 -6.08
N GLN A 418 -3.12 19.21 -6.53
CA GLN A 418 -2.50 20.55 -6.47
C GLN A 418 -2.12 20.95 -5.05
N ALA A 419 -2.91 20.58 -4.04
CA ALA A 419 -2.60 20.87 -2.63
C ALA A 419 -1.31 20.17 -2.14
N HIS A 420 -0.94 19.04 -2.76
CA HIS A 420 0.24 18.27 -2.38
C HIS A 420 1.53 18.72 -3.11
N VAL A 421 1.47 19.76 -3.96
CA VAL A 421 2.62 20.22 -4.75
C VAL A 421 3.87 20.54 -3.92
N ALA A 422 3.69 20.93 -2.66
CA ALA A 422 4.80 21.22 -1.75
C ALA A 422 5.73 20.01 -1.53
N ALA A 423 5.24 18.79 -1.69
CA ALA A 423 6.02 17.57 -1.54
C ALA A 423 7.15 17.40 -2.57
N TRP A 424 7.15 18.22 -3.65
CA TRP A 424 8.26 18.32 -4.60
C TRP A 424 9.39 19.24 -4.14
N LEU A 425 9.19 20.06 -3.08
CA LEU A 425 10.21 21.00 -2.57
C LEU A 425 11.55 20.38 -2.17
N PRO A 426 11.67 19.13 -1.69
CA PRO A 426 12.97 18.52 -1.44
C PRO A 426 13.92 18.59 -2.64
N LEU A 427 13.37 18.55 -3.87
CA LEU A 427 14.14 18.60 -5.11
C LEU A 427 14.74 19.97 -5.45
N ARG A 428 14.45 21.01 -4.65
CA ARG A 428 15.00 22.37 -4.82
C ARG A 428 16.52 22.45 -4.83
N ARG A 429 17.18 21.44 -4.26
CA ARG A 429 18.65 21.28 -4.28
C ARG A 429 19.21 21.09 -5.69
N TRP A 430 18.42 20.48 -6.58
CA TRP A 430 18.83 20.11 -7.92
C TRP A 430 18.15 20.94 -9.01
N SER A 431 17.10 21.69 -8.68
CA SER A 431 16.47 22.65 -9.58
C SER A 431 16.00 23.91 -8.85
N ARG A 432 16.53 25.07 -9.27
CA ARG A 432 16.11 26.40 -8.77
C ARG A 432 14.70 26.78 -9.22
N GLU A 433 14.12 26.07 -10.18
CA GLU A 433 12.79 26.33 -10.70
C GLU A 433 11.69 25.71 -9.81
N VAL A 434 12.00 24.59 -9.13
CA VAL A 434 11.05 23.85 -8.29
C VAL A 434 10.32 24.77 -7.28
N PRO A 435 10.99 25.59 -6.45
CA PRO A 435 10.28 26.45 -5.49
C PRO A 435 9.35 27.47 -6.14
N ARG A 436 9.74 27.99 -7.31
CA ARG A 436 8.93 28.99 -8.05
C ARG A 436 7.64 28.35 -8.56
N LEU A 437 7.73 27.16 -9.14
CA LEU A 437 6.58 26.42 -9.66
C LEU A 437 5.67 25.91 -8.54
N VAL A 438 6.24 25.41 -7.44
CA VAL A 438 5.47 25.04 -6.25
C VAL A 438 4.63 26.22 -5.76
N ARG A 439 5.23 27.41 -5.65
CA ARG A 439 4.50 28.62 -5.22
C ARG A 439 3.40 29.03 -6.20
N ALA A 440 3.63 28.86 -7.51
CA ALA A 440 2.68 29.23 -8.54
C ALA A 440 1.47 28.27 -8.65
N ILE A 441 1.65 27.02 -8.26
CA ILE A 441 0.61 25.97 -8.35
C ILE A 441 -0.19 25.87 -7.04
N ARG A 442 0.47 26.05 -5.89
CA ARG A 442 -0.13 25.78 -4.58
C ARG A 442 -1.45 26.55 -4.42
N PRO A 443 -2.55 25.87 -4.05
CA PRO A 443 -3.77 26.59 -3.71
C PRO A 443 -3.57 27.47 -2.47
N ALA A 444 -4.36 28.54 -2.36
CA ALA A 444 -4.33 29.40 -1.18
C ALA A 444 -4.73 28.62 0.09
N THR A 445 -5.73 27.76 -0.05
CA THR A 445 -6.26 26.89 1.02
C THR A 445 -6.37 25.46 0.48
N PRO A 446 -5.87 24.43 1.21
CA PRO A 446 -6.07 23.04 0.82
C PRO A 446 -7.56 22.65 0.88
N PRO A 447 -8.03 21.75 0.00
CA PRO A 447 -9.43 21.33 -0.01
C PRO A 447 -9.82 20.56 1.27
N LEU A 448 -11.06 20.74 1.71
CA LEU A 448 -11.63 19.99 2.84
C LEU A 448 -12.16 18.61 2.39
N PRO A 449 -12.21 17.61 3.28
CA PRO A 449 -11.60 17.60 4.62
C PRO A 449 -10.07 17.58 4.54
N LEU A 450 -9.40 18.05 5.59
CA LEU A 450 -7.94 17.99 5.69
C LEU A 450 -7.45 16.55 5.89
N MET A 451 -6.44 16.16 5.12
CA MET A 451 -5.77 14.87 5.15
C MET A 451 -4.42 14.99 5.88
N GLY A 452 -3.84 13.84 6.27
CA GLY A 452 -2.54 13.84 6.94
C GLY A 452 -1.42 14.44 6.09
N VAL A 453 -1.43 14.17 4.79
CA VAL A 453 -0.47 14.70 3.81
C VAL A 453 -0.53 16.24 3.70
N ASP A 454 -1.67 16.87 4.00
CA ASP A 454 -1.76 18.33 4.04
C ASP A 454 -0.87 18.91 5.16
N SER A 455 -0.77 18.22 6.30
CA SER A 455 0.14 18.60 7.40
C SER A 455 1.61 18.46 7.01
N TYR A 456 1.96 17.40 6.29
CA TYR A 456 3.31 17.21 5.75
C TYR A 456 3.67 18.31 4.74
N CYS A 457 2.77 18.62 3.81
CA CYS A 457 2.95 19.68 2.84
C CYS A 457 3.08 21.07 3.49
N ALA A 458 2.27 21.34 4.52
CA ALA A 458 2.40 22.56 5.31
C ALA A 458 3.77 22.66 5.98
N ALA A 459 4.28 21.57 6.58
CA ALA A 459 5.61 21.54 7.19
C ALA A 459 6.72 21.86 6.18
N LEU A 460 6.66 21.30 4.96
CA LEU A 460 7.63 21.60 3.90
C LEU A 460 7.65 23.08 3.49
N LEU A 461 6.51 23.76 3.53
CA LEU A 461 6.37 25.17 3.15
C LEU A 461 6.93 26.14 4.19
N THR A 462 7.04 25.70 5.44
CA THR A 462 7.65 26.50 6.52
C THR A 462 9.18 26.38 6.55
N SER A 463 9.78 25.61 5.63
CA SER A 463 11.19 25.18 5.62
C SER A 463 11.93 25.42 4.31
#